data_AF-A0A268FEW9-F1
#
_entry.id   AF-A0A268FEW9-F1
#
_cell.length_a   1.000
_cell.length_b   1.000
_cell.length_c   1.000
_cell.angle_alpha   90.00
_cell.angle_beta   90.00
_cell.angle_gamma   90.00
#
_symmetry.space_group_name_H-M   'P 1'
#
loop_
_entity.id
_entity.type
_entity.pdbx_description
1 polymer ?
#
loop_
_entity_poly.entity_id
_entity_poly.type
_entity_poly.pdbx_seq_one_letter_code
_entity_poly.pdbx_strand_id
1 'polypeptide(L)' 'MLMVLSRMNIENVCELMDTIDSLKIQLLKYGIEKGLNDPNTIQISELLDTYIVMYQKKMAQK' A
#
# COMPACT_ATOMS: atom_id res chain seq x y z
N MET A 1 -0.08 12.83 17.47
CA MET A 1 0.01 13.89 16.43
C MET A 1 1.47 14.12 16.11
N LEU A 2 1.98 13.52 15.03
CA LEU A 2 3.01 14.12 14.17
C LEU A 2 3.02 13.31 12.87
N MET A 3 2.49 13.91 11.82
CA MET A 3 2.79 13.52 10.45
C MET A 3 4.30 13.57 10.28
N VAL A 4 4.91 12.43 9.97
CA VAL A 4 6.19 12.47 9.27
C VAL A 4 5.99 11.67 7.99
N LEU A 5 5.55 12.41 6.97
CA LEU A 5 5.81 12.10 5.57
C LEU A 5 7.33 12.20 5.37
N SER A 6 8.08 11.30 6.01
CA SER A 6 9.48 11.08 5.71
C SER A 6 9.50 10.48 4.33
N ARG A 7 10.08 11.23 3.39
CA ARG A 7 10.54 10.79 2.07
C ARG A 7 10.94 9.31 2.15
N MET A 8 10.03 8.42 1.79
CA MET A 8 10.26 7.00 1.90
C MET A 8 11.12 6.66 0.69
N ASN A 9 12.42 6.80 0.87
CA ASN A 9 13.41 6.23 -0.02
C ASN A 9 13.29 4.72 0.19
N ILE A 10 12.32 4.08 -0.48
CA ILE A 10 12.08 2.64 -0.36
C ILE A 10 13.21 1.94 -1.11
N GLU A 11 14.38 1.92 -0.48
CA GLU A 11 15.58 1.25 -0.97
C GLU A 11 15.45 -0.25 -0.75
N ASN A 12 14.69 -0.67 0.27
CA ASN A 12 14.57 -2.06 0.67
C ASN A 12 13.25 -2.69 0.21
N VAL A 13 13.35 -3.82 -0.49
CA VAL A 13 12.22 -4.61 -0.98
C VAL A 13 11.36 -5.14 0.19
N CYS A 14 11.95 -5.37 1.36
CA CYS A 14 11.21 -5.78 2.56
C CYS A 14 10.23 -4.71 3.04
N GLU A 15 10.63 -3.43 3.10
CA GLU A 15 9.74 -2.34 3.52
C GLU A 15 8.56 -2.13 2.57
N LEU A 16 8.79 -2.39 1.28
CA LEU A 16 7.76 -2.35 0.26
C LEU A 16 6.74 -3.47 0.47
N MET A 17 7.19 -4.67 0.84
CA MET A 17 6.33 -5.81 1.15
C MET A 17 5.53 -5.56 2.44
N ASP A 18 6.15 -5.02 3.49
CA ASP A 18 5.46 -4.64 4.73
C ASP A 18 4.36 -3.60 4.47
N THR A 19 4.63 -2.64 3.59
CA THR A 19 3.66 -1.62 3.17
C THR A 19 2.49 -2.25 2.42
N ILE A 20 2.76 -3.17 1.48
CA ILE A 20 1.73 -3.91 0.75
C ILE A 20 0.84 -4.70 1.71
N ASP A 21 1.42 -5.40 2.68
CA ASP A 21 0.63 -6.20 3.64
C ASP A 21 -0.20 -5.32 4.58
N SER A 22 0.33 -4.19 5.03
CA SER A 22 -0.45 -3.20 5.78
C SER A 22 -1.65 -2.67 4.97
N LEU A 23 -1.44 -2.36 3.68
CA LEU A 23 -2.50 -1.89 2.79
C LEU A 23 -3.57 -2.96 2.56
N LYS A 24 -3.20 -4.24 2.42
CA LYS A 24 -4.19 -5.34 2.32
C LYS A 24 -5.07 -5.43 3.56
N ILE A 25 -4.49 -5.33 4.76
CA ILE A 25 -5.24 -5.38 6.01
C ILE A 25 -6.21 -4.20 6.08
N GLN A 26 -5.76 -3.01 5.70
CA GLN A 26 -6.62 -1.83 5.66
C GLN A 26 -7.75 -1.98 4.62
N LEU A 27 -7.46 -2.48 3.42
CA LEU A 27 -8.45 -2.69 2.38
C LEU A 27 -9.55 -3.65 2.83
N LEU A 28 -9.19 -4.76 3.49
CA LEU A 28 -10.15 -5.70 4.05
C LEU A 28 -10.98 -5.04 5.16
N LYS A 29 -10.34 -4.30 6.07
CA LYS A 29 -11.04 -3.63 7.16
C LYS A 29 -12.05 -2.60 6.63
N TYR A 30 -11.64 -1.70 5.75
CA TYR A 30 -12.52 -0.68 5.17
C TYR A 30 -13.56 -1.26 4.21
N GLY A 31 -13.21 -2.30 3.45
CA GLY A 31 -14.15 -3.02 2.59
C GLY A 31 -15.27 -3.71 3.38
N ILE A 32 -14.96 -4.25 4.56
CA ILE A 32 -15.97 -4.83 5.46
C ILE A 32 -16.78 -3.74 6.18
N GLU A 33 -16.13 -2.68 6.69
CA GLU A 33 -16.78 -1.64 7.50
C GLU A 33 -17.61 -0.66 6.67
N LYS A 34 -17.13 -0.27 5.48
CA LYS A 34 -17.71 0.82 4.66
C LYS A 34 -18.11 0.38 3.26
N GLY A 35 -17.70 -0.81 2.83
CA GLY A 35 -17.92 -1.31 1.48
C GLY A 35 -16.81 -0.94 0.50
N LEU A 36 -16.78 -1.67 -0.63
CA LEU A 36 -15.77 -1.52 -1.68
C LEU A 36 -15.91 -0.22 -2.49
N ASN A 37 -17.08 0.42 -2.46
CA ASN A 37 -17.34 1.69 -3.14
C ASN A 37 -17.04 2.92 -2.26
N ASP A 38 -16.62 2.72 -1.00
CA ASP A 38 -16.21 3.84 -0.16
C ASP A 38 -14.95 4.49 -0.75
N PRO A 39 -14.88 5.83 -0.82
CA PRO A 39 -13.72 6.53 -1.38
C PRO A 39 -12.40 6.15 -0.70
N ASN A 40 -12.41 5.83 0.59
CA ASN A 40 -11.19 5.40 1.29
C ASN A 40 -10.78 3.98 0.86
N THR A 41 -11.75 3.08 0.69
CA THR A 41 -11.48 1.71 0.20
C THR A 41 -10.89 1.76 -1.21
N ILE A 42 -11.43 2.61 -2.09
CA ILE A 42 -10.91 2.83 -3.45
C ILE A 42 -9.48 3.39 -3.40
N GLN A 43 -9.26 4.43 -2.60
CA GLN A 43 -7.92 5.03 -2.46
C GLN A 43 -6.87 4.04 -1.93
N ILE A 44 -7.24 3.19 -0.97
CA ILE A 44 -6.36 2.13 -0.46
C ILE A 44 -6.08 1.10 -1.57
N SER A 45 -7.06 0.77 -2.39
CA SER A 45 -6.89 -0.15 -3.53
C SER A 45 -5.92 0.41 -4.57
N GLU A 46 -6.06 1.68 -4.95
CA GLU A 46 -5.17 2.35 -5.91
C GLU A 46 -3.72 2.45 -5.40
N LEU A 47 -3.56 2.73 -4.10
CA LEU A 47 -2.26 2.71 -3.44
C LEU A 47 -1.65 1.30 -3.47
N LEU A 48 -2.44 0.29 -3.10
CA LEU A 48 -2.00 -1.11 -3.10
C LEU A 48 -1.50 -1.55 -4.49
N ASP A 49 -2.25 -1.24 -5.55
CA ASP A 49 -1.83 -1.52 -6.93
C ASP A 49 -0.52 -0.83 -7.28
N THR A 50 -0.35 0.44 -6.89
CA THR A 50 0.88 1.20 -7.12
C THR A 50 2.08 0.52 -6.46
N TYR A 51 1.95 0.13 -5.19
CA TYR A 51 3.03 -0.51 -4.45
C TYR A 51 3.35 -1.91 -4.98
N ILE A 52 2.34 -2.68 -5.41
CA ILE A 52 2.55 -3.99 -6.05
C ILE A 52 3.34 -3.83 -7.35
N VAL A 53 2.98 -2.87 -8.20
CA VAL A 53 3.72 -2.62 -9.46
C VAL A 53 5.16 -2.18 -9.17
N MET A 54 5.38 -1.33 -8.16
CA MET A 54 6.72 -0.96 -7.73
C MET A 54 7.54 -2.18 -7.26
N TYR A 55 6.90 -3.11 -6.55
CA TYR A 55 7.54 -4.33 -6.05
C TYR A 55 7.92 -5.27 -7.19
N GLN A 56 6.99 -5.49 -8.11
CA GLN A 56 7.23 -6.30 -9.30
C GLN A 56 8.36 -5.73 -10.15
N LYS A 57 8.41 -4.40 -10.36
CA LYS A 57 9.50 -3.75 -11.08
C LYS A 57 10.85 -3.93 -10.40
N LYS A 58 10.93 -3.78 -9.08
CA LYS A 58 12.17 -4.02 -8.33
C LYS A 58 12.61 -5.48 -8.36
N MET A 59 11.68 -6.43 -8.33
CA MET A 59 11.99 -7.85 -8.44
C MET A 59 12.41 -8.28 -9.86
N ALA A 60 11.85 -7.64 -10.90
CA ALA A 60 12.21 -7.91 -12.29
C ALA A 60 13.57 -7.32 -12.72
N GLN A 61 14.13 -6.40 -11.95
CA GLN A 61 15.46 -5.80 -12.19
C GLN A 61 16.61 -6.54 -11.47
N LYS A 62 16.32 -7.69 -10.85
CA LYS A 62 17.27 -8.53 -10.10
C LYS A 62 17.65 -9.77 -10.90
#